data_AF-A0A4V3WPX0-F1
#
_entry.id   AF-A0A4V3WPX0-F1
#
_cell.length_a   1.000
_cell.length_b   1.000
_cell.length_c   1.000
_cell.angle_alpha   90.00
_cell.angle_beta   90.00
_cell.angle_gamma   90.00
#
_symmetry.space_group_name_H-M   'P 1'
#
loop_
_entity.id
_entity.type
_entity.pdbx_description
1 polymer ?
#
loop_
_entity_poly.entity_id
_entity_poly.type
_entity_poly.pdbx_seq_one_letter_code
_entity_poly.pdbx_strand_id
1 'polypeptide(L)'
;MGEVDEVRSAPITPRPPSMASTPPISCPPSQFHSPSLSRSPLLSTADHPETTANKTPNKTPRIRTPRFITPLGSPLRKALKMTKLDPQDAWLPITESRNGNAYYAAFHTLCSGIGIQALVLPVAFTILGWTWGIILLTLGFVWQLYTLYLLVQLHESTETGIRYSRYMQISSATFGDKLAKLLALFPIAYLSGGTCVALIIIGGSTMRSLFQLACGANCSLKPLTIVEWYLVFTCAAVLLSQLPNLNSIAGVSLIGAITAVGYCTIIWVVSVAKGRLPNVSYEPVRSHSQMVNAFDLLNAIGIIAFAFRGHNLTLEIQATMPSSEKHPSRVPMWKGVKFAYAVVAMCLFPIAIGGYWAYGRQV
;
A
#
# COMPACT_ATOMS: atom_id res chain seq x y z
N MET A 1 -62.44 27.02 -30.82
CA MET A 1 -63.39 26.54 -29.79
C MET A 1 -64.24 25.48 -30.47
N GLY A 2 -64.29 24.27 -29.92
CA GLY A 2 -64.85 23.09 -30.60
C GLY A 2 -63.80 22.18 -31.26
N GLU A 3 -64.02 20.87 -31.18
CA GLU A 3 -63.27 19.75 -31.78
C GLU A 3 -64.09 19.10 -32.92
N VAL A 4 -63.41 18.57 -33.95
CA VAL A 4 -63.89 17.78 -35.12
C VAL A 4 -62.64 17.13 -35.75
N ASP A 5 -62.51 15.87 -36.22
CA ASP A 5 -63.21 14.56 -36.08
C ASP A 5 -62.11 13.49 -36.27
N GLU A 6 -61.99 12.41 -35.48
CA GLU A 6 -62.69 11.09 -35.54
C GLU A 6 -62.03 10.03 -36.48
N VAL A 7 -62.53 8.78 -36.45
CA VAL A 7 -62.27 7.63 -37.36
C VAL A 7 -61.01 6.72 -37.22
N ARG A 8 -61.07 5.79 -36.25
CA ARG A 8 -61.23 4.31 -36.44
C ARG A 8 -60.17 3.40 -37.14
N SER A 9 -59.53 2.56 -36.31
CA SER A 9 -59.18 1.10 -36.47
C SER A 9 -58.29 0.53 -37.62
N ALA A 10 -57.48 -0.47 -37.27
CA ALA A 10 -56.53 -1.20 -38.14
C ALA A 10 -57.10 -2.46 -38.85
N PRO A 11 -56.35 -3.06 -39.80
CA PRO A 11 -56.07 -4.51 -39.67
C PRO A 11 -54.69 -5.02 -40.18
N ILE A 12 -54.17 -6.03 -39.44
CA ILE A 12 -53.48 -7.27 -39.90
C ILE A 12 -52.11 -7.19 -40.64
N THR A 13 -51.25 -8.18 -40.35
CA THR A 13 -49.86 -8.36 -40.80
C THR A 13 -49.68 -9.32 -41.99
N PRO A 14 -48.48 -9.32 -42.60
CA PRO A 14 -47.83 -10.56 -43.06
C PRO A 14 -46.47 -10.81 -42.37
N ARG A 15 -45.99 -12.07 -42.38
CA ARG A 15 -44.76 -12.52 -41.70
C ARG A 15 -43.83 -13.30 -42.64
N PRO A 16 -42.54 -12.93 -42.72
CA PRO A 16 -41.47 -13.85 -43.10
C PRO A 16 -40.27 -13.77 -42.12
N PRO A 17 -39.19 -14.54 -42.32
CA PRO A 17 -39.16 -15.99 -42.19
C PRO A 17 -38.24 -16.44 -41.03
N SER A 18 -38.30 -17.71 -40.65
CA SER A 18 -37.40 -18.30 -39.65
C SER A 18 -35.99 -18.55 -40.21
N MET A 19 -34.95 -18.09 -39.51
CA MET A 19 -33.56 -18.55 -39.71
C MET A 19 -32.92 -18.97 -38.38
N ALA A 20 -31.82 -19.74 -38.48
CA ALA A 20 -31.34 -20.63 -37.43
C ALA A 20 -30.76 -19.94 -36.18
N SER A 21 -30.79 -20.68 -35.07
CA SER A 21 -30.13 -20.30 -33.82
C SER A 21 -28.60 -20.31 -33.96
N THR A 22 -27.98 -19.14 -33.87
CA THR A 22 -26.53 -19.01 -33.71
C THR A 22 -26.10 -19.62 -32.38
N PRO A 23 -25.12 -20.55 -32.34
CA PRO A 23 -24.57 -21.02 -31.07
C PRO A 23 -23.81 -19.88 -30.38
N PRO A 24 -23.70 -19.88 -29.04
CA PRO A 24 -22.88 -18.91 -28.33
C PRO A 24 -21.41 -19.10 -28.74
N ILE A 25 -20.75 -18.00 -29.14
CA ILE A 25 -19.31 -18.00 -29.40
C ILE A 25 -18.59 -18.17 -28.06
N SER A 26 -18.18 -19.40 -27.75
CA SER A 26 -17.29 -19.67 -26.63
C SER A 26 -15.93 -19.04 -26.92
N CYS A 27 -15.41 -18.27 -25.97
CA CYS A 27 -14.01 -17.88 -26.00
C CYS A 27 -13.15 -19.16 -25.99
N PRO A 28 -12.04 -19.23 -26.75
CA PRO A 28 -11.13 -20.36 -26.64
C PRO A 28 -10.64 -20.44 -25.19
N PRO A 29 -10.54 -21.65 -24.59
CA PRO A 29 -10.06 -21.79 -23.23
C PRO A 29 -8.64 -21.24 -23.16
N SER A 30 -8.40 -20.29 -22.27
CA SER A 30 -7.07 -19.75 -22.01
C SER A 30 -6.17 -20.89 -21.54
N GLN A 31 -5.29 -21.35 -22.42
CA GLN A 31 -4.29 -22.37 -22.09
C GLN A 31 -3.33 -21.77 -21.07
N PHE A 32 -3.60 -22.04 -19.78
CA PHE A 32 -2.63 -21.87 -18.73
C PHE A 32 -1.43 -22.77 -19.07
N HIS A 33 -0.38 -22.17 -19.61
CA HIS A 33 0.91 -22.82 -19.81
C HIS A 33 1.52 -23.11 -18.43
N SER A 34 1.12 -24.23 -17.83
CA SER A 34 1.78 -24.80 -16.65
C SER A 34 3.24 -25.12 -17.02
N PRO A 35 4.25 -24.43 -16.44
CA PRO A 35 5.63 -24.82 -16.67
C PRO A 35 5.87 -26.17 -15.98
N SER A 36 6.27 -27.17 -16.77
CA SER A 36 6.55 -28.53 -16.27
C SER A 36 7.68 -28.51 -15.22
N LEU A 37 7.33 -28.72 -13.96
CA LEU A 37 8.30 -28.93 -12.86
C LEU A 37 8.59 -30.43 -12.69
N SER A 38 9.20 -31.00 -13.72
CA SER A 38 9.78 -32.35 -13.64
C SER A 38 11.03 -32.37 -12.75
N ARG A 39 10.87 -32.65 -11.45
CA ARG A 39 11.79 -33.46 -10.61
C ARG A 39 11.32 -33.53 -9.14
N SER A 40 10.49 -34.52 -8.83
CA SER A 40 10.38 -35.04 -7.46
C SER A 40 11.57 -35.97 -7.20
N PRO A 41 12.33 -35.83 -6.10
CA PRO A 41 13.28 -36.86 -5.68
C PRO A 41 12.51 -38.08 -5.16
N LEU A 42 12.97 -39.27 -5.54
CA LEU A 42 12.38 -40.55 -5.17
C LEU A 42 12.49 -40.81 -3.66
N LEU A 43 11.42 -41.34 -3.06
CA LEU A 43 11.43 -41.99 -1.76
C LEU A 43 11.03 -43.45 -1.97
N SER A 44 11.94 -44.38 -1.69
CA SER A 44 11.76 -45.80 -1.99
C SER A 44 10.90 -46.51 -0.95
N THR A 45 10.21 -47.56 -1.42
CA THR A 45 9.38 -48.49 -0.65
C THR A 45 10.12 -49.21 0.48
N ALA A 46 9.38 -49.53 1.54
CA ALA A 46 9.61 -50.68 2.44
C ALA A 46 8.26 -51.11 3.02
N ASP A 47 8.07 -52.42 3.21
CA ASP A 47 6.74 -53.04 3.34
C ASP A 47 6.21 -53.18 4.78
N HIS A 48 4.91 -53.47 4.86
CA HIS A 48 4.20 -54.07 6.01
C HIS A 48 4.77 -55.49 6.33
N PRO A 49 4.68 -55.99 7.58
CA PRO A 49 3.39 -56.38 8.16
C PRO A 49 3.20 -56.12 9.68
N GLU A 50 1.97 -56.35 10.14
CA GLU A 50 1.57 -56.35 11.55
C GLU A 50 1.99 -57.64 12.28
N THR A 51 2.06 -57.61 13.61
CA THR A 51 1.74 -58.78 14.45
C THR A 51 1.39 -58.35 15.89
N THR A 52 0.60 -59.17 16.58
CA THR A 52 0.01 -58.88 17.91
C THR A 52 0.64 -59.73 19.03
N ALA A 53 0.66 -59.22 20.27
CA ALA A 53 0.43 -59.97 21.53
C ALA A 53 0.73 -59.14 22.79
N ASN A 54 0.09 -59.52 23.92
CA ASN A 54 0.31 -58.95 25.25
C ASN A 54 1.27 -59.81 26.10
N LYS A 55 2.08 -59.19 26.99
CA LYS A 55 2.11 -59.44 28.46
C LYS A 55 3.32 -58.82 29.18
N THR A 56 3.11 -58.51 30.46
CA THR A 56 4.09 -58.07 31.49
C THR A 56 3.97 -58.98 32.73
N PRO A 57 4.79 -58.84 33.80
CA PRO A 57 6.15 -58.31 33.95
C PRO A 57 7.12 -59.32 34.64
N ASN A 58 8.40 -58.96 34.85
CA ASN A 58 9.10 -59.33 36.09
C ASN A 58 10.35 -58.49 36.42
N LYS A 59 10.83 -58.58 37.67
CA LYS A 59 12.02 -57.90 38.25
C LYS A 59 13.30 -58.75 38.00
N THR A 60 14.56 -58.36 38.25
CA THR A 60 15.18 -57.44 39.24
C THR A 60 16.53 -56.86 38.68
N PRO A 61 17.38 -56.08 39.40
CA PRO A 61 18.24 -55.06 38.77
C PRO A 61 19.69 -55.46 38.44
N ARG A 62 20.37 -54.63 37.64
CA ARG A 62 21.85 -54.52 37.65
C ARG A 62 22.35 -53.10 37.37
N ILE A 63 23.20 -52.59 38.26
CA ILE A 63 23.78 -51.23 38.20
C ILE A 63 24.89 -51.18 37.13
N ARG A 64 24.90 -50.16 36.27
CA ARG A 64 26.10 -49.78 35.49
C ARG A 64 26.10 -48.31 35.03
N THR A 65 26.99 -47.52 35.62
CA THR A 65 27.68 -46.32 35.09
C THR A 65 26.94 -45.37 34.13
N PRO A 66 26.77 -44.07 34.44
CA PRO A 66 26.20 -43.11 33.50
C PRO A 66 27.12 -42.90 32.29
N ARG A 67 26.67 -43.29 31.08
CA ARG A 67 27.29 -42.83 29.84
C ARG A 67 26.87 -41.38 29.61
N PHE A 68 27.82 -40.46 29.72
CA PHE A 68 27.63 -39.05 29.42
C PHE A 68 27.59 -38.84 27.89
N ILE A 69 26.51 -39.28 27.24
CA ILE A 69 26.27 -39.06 25.81
C ILE A 69 25.87 -37.60 25.64
N THR A 70 26.87 -36.74 25.44
CA THR A 70 26.64 -35.42 24.86
C THR A 70 26.02 -35.64 23.47
N PRO A 71 24.84 -35.07 23.18
CA PRO A 71 24.34 -35.07 21.83
C PRO A 71 25.22 -34.11 21.02
N LEU A 72 26.16 -34.66 20.23
CA LEU A 72 26.93 -33.90 19.24
C LEU A 72 26.04 -33.56 18.03
N GLY A 73 24.90 -32.91 18.33
CA GLY A 73 23.82 -32.57 17.42
C GLY A 73 24.15 -31.39 16.52
N SER A 74 25.22 -31.54 15.73
CA SER A 74 25.51 -30.82 14.48
C SER A 74 25.07 -29.34 14.41
N PRO A 75 25.97 -28.37 14.60
CA PRO A 75 25.68 -26.95 14.31
C PRO A 75 25.11 -26.72 12.90
N LEU A 76 25.45 -27.61 11.94
CA LEU A 76 24.90 -27.66 10.58
C LEU A 76 23.36 -27.66 10.49
N ARG A 77 22.64 -28.30 11.43
CA ARG A 77 21.16 -28.28 11.43
C ARG A 77 20.58 -26.90 11.80
N LYS A 78 21.44 -25.96 12.23
CA LYS A 78 21.13 -24.58 12.61
C LYS A 78 21.65 -23.54 11.60
N ALA A 79 22.22 -23.98 10.48
CA ALA A 79 22.82 -23.15 9.42
C ALA A 79 22.14 -23.33 8.04
N LEU A 80 20.93 -23.90 8.05
CA LEU A 80 20.10 -24.19 6.87
C LEU A 80 18.60 -23.96 7.16
N LYS A 81 18.25 -23.04 8.07
CA LYS A 81 16.92 -22.43 8.09
C LYS A 81 16.84 -21.40 6.96
N MET A 82 16.77 -21.90 5.71
CA MET A 82 16.29 -21.08 4.60
C MET A 82 14.97 -20.45 5.01
N THR A 83 14.82 -19.13 4.79
CA THR A 83 13.67 -18.35 5.24
C THR A 83 12.39 -19.03 4.74
N LYS A 84 11.54 -19.53 5.65
CA LYS A 84 10.42 -20.39 5.27
C LYS A 84 9.34 -19.52 4.63
N LEU A 85 9.34 -19.50 3.31
CA LEU A 85 8.26 -18.94 2.52
C LEU A 85 7.00 -19.80 2.69
N ASP A 86 5.86 -19.13 2.85
CA ASP A 86 4.57 -19.76 2.66
C ASP A 86 4.39 -20.05 1.15
N PRO A 87 4.13 -21.31 0.73
CA PRO A 87 3.86 -21.63 -0.67
C PRO A 87 2.72 -20.80 -1.27
N GLN A 88 1.74 -20.37 -0.47
CA GLN A 88 0.62 -19.56 -0.94
C GLN A 88 1.00 -18.09 -1.16
N ASP A 89 1.96 -17.54 -0.41
CA ASP A 89 2.53 -16.22 -0.72
C ASP A 89 3.46 -16.29 -1.95
N ALA A 90 4.09 -17.43 -2.22
CA ALA A 90 5.17 -17.54 -3.21
C ALA A 90 4.73 -17.28 -4.66
N TRP A 91 3.43 -17.37 -4.98
CA TRP A 91 2.89 -17.16 -6.33
C TRP A 91 2.04 -15.89 -6.50
N LEU A 92 1.84 -15.09 -5.45
CA LEU A 92 1.01 -13.87 -5.54
C LEU A 92 1.78 -12.75 -6.29
N PRO A 93 1.12 -11.87 -7.07
CA PRO A 93 1.74 -10.75 -7.82
C PRO A 93 2.73 -9.86 -7.06
N ILE A 94 2.58 -9.72 -5.74
CA ILE A 94 3.46 -8.93 -4.88
C ILE A 94 4.78 -9.67 -4.55
N THR A 95 4.77 -11.00 -4.62
CA THR A 95 5.76 -11.89 -4.01
C THR A 95 6.31 -13.00 -4.91
N GLU A 96 5.76 -13.18 -6.12
CA GLU A 96 6.30 -14.03 -7.19
C GLU A 96 7.72 -13.61 -7.63
N SER A 97 8.00 -12.30 -7.60
CA SER A 97 9.22 -11.71 -8.17
C SER A 97 10.04 -11.08 -7.06
N ARG A 98 11.07 -11.80 -6.59
CA ARG A 98 11.87 -11.39 -5.41
C ARG A 98 13.22 -10.75 -5.75
N ASN A 99 13.20 -9.83 -6.72
CA ASN A 99 14.38 -9.11 -7.25
C ASN A 99 14.49 -7.65 -6.76
N GLY A 100 13.66 -7.24 -5.80
CA GLY A 100 13.63 -5.89 -5.23
C GLY A 100 14.90 -5.54 -4.45
N ASN A 101 15.23 -4.25 -4.40
CA ASN A 101 16.48 -3.74 -3.85
C ASN A 101 16.28 -2.37 -3.14
N ALA A 102 17.34 -1.81 -2.57
CA ALA A 102 17.29 -0.56 -1.81
C ALA A 102 16.74 0.65 -2.60
N TYR A 103 17.01 0.73 -3.91
CA TYR A 103 16.46 1.78 -4.77
C TYR A 103 14.96 1.58 -4.99
N TYR A 104 14.52 0.34 -5.25
CA TYR A 104 13.10 0.04 -5.44
C TYR A 104 12.30 0.36 -4.17
N ALA A 105 12.83 0.01 -2.98
CA ALA A 105 12.24 0.44 -1.72
C ALA A 105 12.18 1.97 -1.59
N ALA A 106 13.26 2.69 -1.92
CA ALA A 106 13.25 4.14 -1.91
C ALA A 106 12.15 4.73 -2.82
N PHE A 107 12.02 4.23 -4.05
CA PHE A 107 11.02 4.72 -5.02
C PHE A 107 9.59 4.39 -4.59
N HIS A 108 9.32 3.16 -4.15
CA HIS A 108 7.99 2.78 -3.66
C HIS A 108 7.61 3.53 -2.38
N THR A 109 8.52 3.70 -1.42
CA THR A 109 8.27 4.47 -0.18
C THR A 109 8.09 5.97 -0.45
N LEU A 110 8.82 6.55 -1.41
CA LEU A 110 8.60 7.94 -1.83
C LEU A 110 7.25 8.11 -2.54
N CYS A 111 6.91 7.20 -3.46
CA CYS A 111 5.66 7.26 -4.22
C CYS A 111 4.41 6.95 -3.37
N SER A 112 4.53 6.20 -2.27
CA SER A 112 3.43 5.97 -1.33
C SER A 112 3.32 7.03 -0.24
N GLY A 113 4.45 7.59 0.19
CA GLY A 113 4.54 8.60 1.25
C GLY A 113 4.24 10.03 0.80
N ILE A 114 4.81 10.47 -0.33
CA ILE A 114 4.63 11.83 -0.85
C ILE A 114 3.46 11.84 -1.85
N GLY A 115 2.45 12.66 -1.56
CA GLY A 115 1.23 12.83 -2.35
C GLY A 115 0.55 14.15 -1.98
N ILE A 116 -0.67 14.39 -2.47
CA ILE A 116 -1.39 15.66 -2.22
C ILE A 116 -1.62 15.96 -0.73
N GLN A 117 -1.55 14.95 0.14
CA GLN A 117 -1.52 15.10 1.60
C GLN A 117 -0.41 16.04 2.10
N ALA A 118 0.68 16.19 1.34
CA ALA A 118 1.74 17.18 1.60
C ALA A 118 1.25 18.63 1.46
N LEU A 119 0.33 18.90 0.53
CA LEU A 119 -0.07 20.27 0.18
C LEU A 119 -0.98 20.91 1.22
N VAL A 120 -1.74 20.10 1.96
CA VAL A 120 -2.58 20.56 3.08
C VAL A 120 -1.81 20.69 4.39
N LEU A 121 -0.54 20.27 4.45
CA LEU A 121 0.27 20.29 5.66
C LEU A 121 0.47 21.69 6.28
N PRO A 122 0.62 22.79 5.52
CA PRO A 122 0.70 24.14 6.11
C PRO A 122 -0.64 24.60 6.70
N VAL A 123 -1.79 24.01 6.30
CA VAL A 123 -3.11 24.31 6.87
C VAL A 123 -3.14 23.92 8.37
N ALA A 124 -2.49 22.82 8.76
CA ALA A 124 -2.39 22.44 10.17
C ALA A 124 -1.69 23.51 11.02
N PHE A 125 -0.74 24.24 10.46
CA PHE A 125 -0.02 25.31 11.16
C PHE A 125 -0.90 26.54 11.39
N THR A 126 -1.99 26.74 10.62
CA THR A 126 -2.94 27.84 10.90
C THR A 126 -3.67 27.65 12.23
N ILE A 127 -3.95 26.40 12.62
CA ILE A 127 -4.60 26.07 13.89
C ILE A 127 -3.58 25.90 15.03
N LEU A 128 -2.46 25.24 14.75
CA LEU A 128 -1.44 24.91 15.76
C LEU A 128 -0.51 26.09 16.09
N GLY A 129 -0.33 27.01 15.14
CA GLY A 129 0.75 27.99 15.16
C GLY A 129 2.14 27.36 15.02
N TRP A 130 3.16 28.22 15.00
CA TRP A 130 4.56 27.83 14.81
C TRP A 130 5.03 26.72 15.77
N THR A 131 4.89 26.92 17.08
CA THR A 131 5.48 26.04 18.10
C THR A 131 4.88 24.63 18.05
N TRP A 132 3.55 24.51 18.12
CA TRP A 132 2.90 23.19 18.10
C TRP A 132 2.91 22.55 16.72
N GLY A 133 2.88 23.34 15.63
CA GLY A 133 3.05 22.84 14.27
C GLY A 133 4.39 22.14 14.08
N ILE A 134 5.50 22.80 14.46
CA ILE A 134 6.85 22.22 14.37
C ILE A 134 6.98 21.00 15.30
N ILE A 135 6.50 21.08 16.54
CA ILE A 135 6.59 19.96 17.50
C ILE A 135 5.82 18.74 16.98
N LEU A 136 4.56 18.89 16.58
CA LEU A 136 3.74 17.76 16.13
C LEU A 136 4.20 17.21 14.78
N LEU A 137 4.67 18.05 13.87
CA LEU A 137 5.29 17.59 12.60
C LEU A 137 6.55 16.75 12.87
N THR A 138 7.40 17.20 13.80
CA THR A 138 8.63 16.49 14.17
C THR A 138 8.34 15.18 14.89
N LEU A 139 7.40 15.18 15.84
CA LEU A 139 6.95 13.96 16.53
C LEU A 139 6.31 12.97 15.54
N GLY A 140 5.48 13.44 14.61
CA GLY A 140 4.88 12.61 13.56
C GLY A 140 5.93 11.96 12.66
N PHE A 141 6.94 12.74 12.21
CA PHE A 141 8.05 12.23 11.41
C PHE A 141 8.87 11.15 12.15
N VAL A 142 9.25 11.42 13.41
CA VAL A 142 10.03 10.48 14.23
C VAL A 142 9.22 9.22 14.55
N TRP A 143 7.94 9.36 14.90
CA TRP A 143 7.03 8.24 15.13
C TRP A 143 6.86 7.38 13.86
N GLN A 144 6.74 8.01 12.69
CA GLN A 144 6.60 7.29 11.44
C GLN A 144 7.89 6.55 11.06
N LEU A 145 9.06 7.17 11.24
CA LEU A 145 10.35 6.52 10.99
C LEU A 145 10.59 5.34 11.97
N TYR A 146 10.18 5.49 13.23
CA TYR A 146 10.26 4.43 14.25
C TYR A 146 9.33 3.25 13.95
N THR A 147 8.06 3.50 13.60
CA THR A 147 7.11 2.42 13.24
C THR A 147 7.51 1.72 11.95
N LEU A 148 8.12 2.41 10.98
CA LEU A 148 8.77 1.79 9.82
C LEU A 148 9.95 0.90 10.22
N TYR A 149 10.82 1.37 11.12
CA TYR A 149 11.92 0.55 11.64
C TYR A 149 11.41 -0.76 12.29
N LEU A 150 10.34 -0.69 13.09
CA LEU A 150 9.71 -1.88 13.68
C LEU A 150 9.21 -2.84 12.60
N LEU A 151 8.44 -2.36 11.61
CA LEU A 151 7.95 -3.20 10.52
C LEU A 151 9.11 -3.87 9.75
N VAL A 152 10.17 -3.12 9.44
CA VAL A 152 11.31 -3.64 8.67
C VAL A 152 12.10 -4.71 9.43
N GLN A 153 12.20 -4.59 10.76
CA GLN A 153 12.86 -5.58 11.61
C GLN A 153 11.98 -6.81 11.90
N LEU A 154 10.66 -6.64 12.00
CA LEU A 154 9.71 -7.72 12.32
C LEU A 154 9.26 -8.53 11.09
N HIS A 155 9.60 -8.10 9.87
CA HIS A 155 9.30 -8.80 8.60
C HIS A 155 9.79 -10.26 8.55
N GLU A 156 10.85 -10.59 9.29
CA GLU A 156 11.48 -11.91 9.33
C GLU A 156 11.67 -12.36 10.79
N SER A 157 10.92 -13.39 11.21
CA SER A 157 11.01 -13.93 12.57
C SER A 157 12.34 -14.63 12.79
N THR A 158 13.17 -14.10 13.70
CA THR A 158 14.47 -14.68 14.09
C THR A 158 14.36 -16.07 14.72
N GLU A 159 13.22 -16.38 15.35
CA GLU A 159 12.99 -17.65 16.03
C GLU A 159 12.46 -18.72 15.07
N THR A 160 11.40 -18.41 14.32
CA THR A 160 10.73 -19.39 13.45
C THR A 160 11.35 -19.48 12.07
N GLY A 161 11.94 -18.40 11.56
CA GLY A 161 12.37 -18.25 10.17
C GLY A 161 11.23 -17.92 9.20
N ILE A 162 10.01 -17.66 9.70
CA ILE A 162 8.84 -17.25 8.89
C ILE A 162 9.01 -15.79 8.45
N ARG A 163 8.60 -15.51 7.21
CA ARG A 163 8.57 -14.16 6.62
C ARG A 163 7.14 -13.66 6.55
N TYR A 164 6.86 -12.51 7.18
CA TYR A 164 5.53 -11.89 7.20
C TYR A 164 5.39 -10.86 6.07
N SER A 165 5.08 -11.34 4.86
CA SER A 165 4.90 -10.52 3.66
C SER A 165 3.86 -9.40 3.80
N ARG A 166 2.88 -9.54 4.71
CA ARG A 166 1.72 -8.64 4.87
C ARG A 166 1.45 -8.29 6.33
N TYR A 167 0.92 -7.08 6.56
CA TYR A 167 0.58 -6.58 7.91
C TYR A 167 -0.42 -7.48 8.65
N MET A 168 -1.36 -8.10 7.94
CA MET A 168 -2.30 -9.05 8.56
C MET A 168 -1.62 -10.31 9.10
N GLN A 169 -0.55 -10.81 8.47
CA GLN A 169 0.15 -12.02 8.91
C GLN A 169 0.90 -11.78 10.22
N ILE A 170 1.65 -10.67 10.32
CA ILE A 170 2.30 -10.25 11.57
C ILE A 170 1.26 -9.92 12.64
N SER A 171 0.16 -9.24 12.31
CA SER A 171 -0.90 -8.96 13.28
C SER A 171 -1.55 -10.23 13.83
N SER A 172 -1.82 -11.25 13.00
CA SER A 172 -2.28 -12.56 13.47
C SER A 172 -1.23 -13.27 14.33
N ALA A 173 0.05 -13.18 13.98
CA ALA A 173 1.14 -13.78 14.77
C ALA A 173 1.33 -13.11 16.15
N THR A 174 1.04 -11.81 16.28
CA THR A 174 1.15 -11.08 17.56
C THR A 174 -0.12 -11.15 18.42
N PHE A 175 -1.31 -11.06 17.83
CA PHE A 175 -2.58 -10.88 18.55
C PHE A 175 -3.55 -12.08 18.45
N GLY A 176 -3.28 -13.04 17.56
CA GLY A 176 -4.21 -14.12 17.21
C GLY A 176 -5.33 -13.65 16.29
N ASP A 177 -5.83 -14.56 15.43
CA ASP A 177 -6.68 -14.21 14.29
C ASP A 177 -7.96 -13.44 14.61
N LYS A 178 -8.59 -13.69 15.77
CA LYS A 178 -9.81 -12.99 16.18
C LYS A 178 -9.52 -11.51 16.46
N LEU A 179 -8.46 -11.23 17.23
CA LEU A 179 -8.11 -9.87 17.63
C LEU A 179 -7.40 -9.11 16.50
N ALA A 180 -6.60 -9.80 15.68
CA ALA A 180 -6.00 -9.23 14.46
C ALA A 180 -7.05 -8.77 13.44
N LYS A 181 -8.14 -9.54 13.25
CA LYS A 181 -9.27 -9.12 12.40
C LYS A 181 -9.98 -7.87 12.93
N LEU A 182 -10.07 -7.68 14.24
CA LEU A 182 -10.64 -6.46 14.82
C LEU A 182 -9.68 -5.26 14.73
N LEU A 183 -8.43 -5.44 15.17
CA LEU A 183 -7.46 -4.34 15.34
C LEU A 183 -6.69 -3.95 14.07
N ALA A 184 -6.54 -4.85 13.10
CA ALA A 184 -5.79 -4.58 11.87
C ALA A 184 -6.64 -4.61 10.61
N LEU A 185 -7.53 -5.61 10.42
CA LEU A 185 -8.29 -5.71 9.16
C LEU A 185 -9.24 -4.52 8.96
N PHE A 186 -9.97 -4.10 10.00
CA PHE A 186 -10.87 -2.94 9.89
C PHE A 186 -10.13 -1.63 9.58
N PRO A 187 -9.07 -1.22 10.34
CA PRO A 187 -8.33 -0.01 9.99
C PRO A 187 -7.62 -0.06 8.63
N ILE A 188 -7.08 -1.22 8.22
CA ILE A 188 -6.40 -1.37 6.92
C ILE A 188 -7.40 -1.33 5.77
N ALA A 189 -8.56 -1.99 5.90
CA ALA A 189 -9.62 -1.94 4.89
C ALA A 189 -10.17 -0.51 4.73
N TYR A 190 -10.42 0.19 5.85
CA TYR A 190 -10.85 1.59 5.84
C TYR A 190 -9.79 2.51 5.20
N LEU A 191 -8.53 2.39 5.62
CA LEU A 191 -7.42 3.17 5.07
C LEU A 191 -7.23 2.92 3.57
N SER A 192 -7.31 1.67 3.12
CA SER A 192 -7.16 1.30 1.71
C SER A 192 -8.33 1.79 0.87
N GLY A 193 -9.58 1.60 1.32
CA GLY A 193 -10.78 2.06 0.64
C GLY A 193 -10.82 3.59 0.53
N GLY A 194 -10.62 4.29 1.64
CA GLY A 194 -10.53 5.76 1.66
C GLY A 194 -9.37 6.30 0.81
N THR A 195 -8.23 5.61 0.79
CA THR A 195 -7.09 5.95 -0.09
C THR A 195 -7.47 5.81 -1.56
N CYS A 196 -8.16 4.74 -1.95
CA CYS A 196 -8.61 4.52 -3.32
C CYS A 196 -9.60 5.62 -3.77
N VAL A 197 -10.65 5.87 -2.98
CA VAL A 197 -11.65 6.92 -3.26
C VAL A 197 -11.00 8.29 -3.37
N ALA A 198 -10.11 8.65 -2.43
CA ALA A 198 -9.36 9.90 -2.51
C ALA A 198 -8.54 10.00 -3.79
N LEU A 199 -7.75 8.98 -4.13
CA LEU A 199 -6.91 8.99 -5.35
C LEU A 199 -7.72 9.11 -6.63
N ILE A 200 -8.93 8.53 -6.71
CA ILE A 200 -9.85 8.70 -7.85
C ILE A 200 -10.33 10.15 -7.96
N ILE A 201 -10.76 10.75 -6.85
CA ILE A 201 -11.22 12.15 -6.79
C ILE A 201 -10.08 13.10 -7.20
N ILE A 202 -8.90 12.94 -6.59
CA ILE A 202 -7.70 13.76 -6.85
C ILE A 202 -7.25 13.60 -8.31
N GLY A 203 -7.12 12.36 -8.77
CA GLY A 203 -6.63 12.01 -10.09
C GLY A 203 -7.52 12.53 -11.21
N GLY A 204 -8.83 12.27 -11.14
CA GLY A 204 -9.78 12.77 -12.13
C GLY A 204 -9.92 14.31 -12.10
N SER A 205 -9.86 14.94 -10.92
CA SER A 205 -9.85 16.41 -10.81
C SER A 205 -8.59 17.02 -11.45
N THR A 206 -7.44 16.38 -11.26
CA THR A 206 -6.17 16.82 -11.85
C THR A 206 -6.16 16.60 -13.36
N MET A 207 -6.67 15.46 -13.86
CA MET A 207 -6.85 15.20 -15.29
C MET A 207 -7.78 16.23 -15.95
N ARG A 208 -8.91 16.56 -15.31
CA ARG A 208 -9.81 17.62 -15.78
C ARG A 208 -9.10 18.97 -15.90
N SER A 209 -8.37 19.36 -14.86
CA SER A 209 -7.64 20.65 -14.83
C SER A 209 -6.55 20.70 -15.89
N LEU A 210 -5.81 19.59 -16.08
CA LEU A 210 -4.79 19.45 -17.12
C LEU A 210 -5.41 19.52 -18.54
N PHE A 211 -6.55 18.86 -18.77
CA PHE A 211 -7.27 18.93 -20.03
C PHE A 211 -7.76 20.36 -20.33
N GLN A 212 -8.33 21.05 -19.34
CA GLN A 212 -8.77 22.43 -19.49
C GLN A 212 -7.60 23.38 -19.81
N LEU A 213 -6.45 23.21 -19.15
CA LEU A 213 -5.23 23.96 -19.43
C LEU A 213 -4.67 23.68 -20.83
N ALA A 214 -4.69 22.42 -21.28
CA ALA A 214 -4.15 22.00 -22.57
C ALA A 214 -5.08 22.35 -23.77
N CYS A 215 -6.40 22.34 -23.57
CA CYS A 215 -7.36 22.68 -24.63
C CYS A 215 -7.51 24.20 -24.84
N GLY A 216 -7.20 25.00 -23.82
CA GLY A 216 -7.20 26.46 -23.89
C GLY A 216 -8.58 27.10 -24.05
N ALA A 217 -8.60 28.40 -24.36
CA ALA A 217 -9.82 29.21 -24.39
C ALA A 217 -10.80 28.82 -25.53
N ASN A 218 -10.30 28.28 -26.64
CA ASN A 218 -11.11 27.97 -27.84
C ASN A 218 -11.59 26.50 -27.88
N CYS A 219 -11.65 25.83 -26.72
CA CYS A 219 -12.01 24.42 -26.62
C CYS A 219 -13.46 24.15 -27.04
N SER A 220 -13.66 23.79 -28.31
CA SER A 220 -14.99 23.54 -28.90
C SER A 220 -15.55 22.14 -28.61
N LEU A 221 -14.83 21.32 -27.83
CA LEU A 221 -15.28 19.99 -27.40
C LEU A 221 -16.27 20.12 -26.24
N LYS A 222 -17.34 19.31 -26.26
CA LYS A 222 -18.26 19.20 -25.11
C LYS A 222 -17.45 18.77 -23.88
N PRO A 223 -17.40 19.56 -22.79
CA PRO A 223 -16.61 19.23 -21.62
C PRO A 223 -17.22 18.03 -20.88
N LEU A 224 -16.39 17.04 -20.56
CA LEU A 224 -16.76 15.94 -19.67
C LEU A 224 -17.08 16.49 -18.26
N THR A 225 -18.10 15.94 -17.65
CA THR A 225 -18.45 16.18 -16.24
C THR A 225 -17.35 15.65 -15.31
N ILE A 226 -17.31 16.14 -14.08
CA ILE A 226 -16.33 15.69 -13.08
C ILE A 226 -16.45 14.18 -12.78
N VAL A 227 -17.65 13.60 -12.87
CA VAL A 227 -17.89 12.16 -12.66
C VAL A 227 -17.33 11.35 -13.83
N GLU A 228 -17.49 11.81 -15.07
CA GLU A 228 -16.85 11.17 -16.24
C GLU A 228 -15.31 11.23 -16.13
N TRP A 229 -14.73 12.32 -15.61
CA TRP A 229 -13.29 12.38 -15.31
C TRP A 229 -12.83 11.41 -14.22
N TYR A 230 -13.64 11.18 -13.18
CA TYR A 230 -13.37 10.13 -12.18
C TYR A 230 -13.39 8.72 -12.82
N LEU A 231 -14.32 8.47 -13.76
CA LEU A 231 -14.37 7.21 -14.51
C LEU A 231 -13.16 7.04 -15.44
N VAL A 232 -12.75 8.09 -16.17
CA VAL A 232 -11.55 8.08 -17.02
C VAL A 232 -10.29 7.75 -16.20
N PHE A 233 -10.10 8.40 -15.05
CA PHE A 233 -8.99 8.08 -14.15
C PHE A 233 -9.07 6.64 -13.63
N THR A 234 -10.27 6.18 -13.26
CA THR A 234 -10.48 4.80 -12.78
C THR A 234 -10.14 3.76 -13.86
N CYS A 235 -10.52 3.99 -15.11
CA CYS A 235 -10.16 3.11 -16.23
C CYS A 235 -8.64 3.07 -16.45
N ALA A 236 -7.95 4.22 -16.40
CA ALA A 236 -6.49 4.27 -16.48
C ALA A 236 -5.81 3.53 -15.30
N ALA A 237 -6.33 3.69 -14.09
CA ALA A 237 -5.83 2.98 -12.90
C ALA A 237 -6.06 1.47 -12.98
N VAL A 238 -7.20 1.01 -13.52
CA VAL A 238 -7.49 -0.42 -13.74
C VAL A 238 -6.57 -1.02 -14.81
N LEU A 239 -6.24 -0.28 -15.88
CA LEU A 239 -5.25 -0.75 -16.87
C LEU A 239 -3.85 -0.87 -16.25
N LEU A 240 -3.42 0.12 -15.45
CA LEU A 240 -2.14 0.08 -14.74
C LEU A 240 -2.09 -1.02 -13.66
N SER A 241 -3.22 -1.42 -13.07
CA SER A 241 -3.27 -2.52 -12.09
C SER A 241 -3.19 -3.92 -12.71
N GLN A 242 -3.17 -4.04 -14.05
CA GLN A 242 -2.90 -5.32 -14.74
C GLN A 242 -1.39 -5.59 -14.90
N LEU A 243 -0.50 -4.70 -14.45
CA LEU A 243 0.94 -4.95 -14.44
C LEU A 243 1.27 -6.13 -13.49
N PRO A 244 2.02 -7.15 -13.94
CA PRO A 244 2.01 -8.47 -13.30
C PRO A 244 2.62 -8.52 -11.90
N ASN A 245 3.55 -7.62 -11.56
CA ASN A 245 4.19 -7.59 -10.25
C ASN A 245 4.76 -6.21 -9.88
N LEU A 246 5.11 -6.05 -8.59
CA LEU A 246 5.68 -4.81 -8.06
C LEU A 246 6.99 -4.38 -8.75
N ASN A 247 7.80 -5.32 -9.26
CA ASN A 247 9.04 -4.98 -9.97
C ASN A 247 8.76 -4.33 -11.34
N SER A 248 7.63 -4.64 -11.98
CA SER A 248 7.12 -3.90 -13.15
C SER A 248 6.63 -2.49 -12.74
N ILE A 249 5.92 -2.40 -11.61
CA ILE A 249 5.41 -1.13 -11.06
C ILE A 249 6.54 -0.22 -10.53
N ALA A 250 7.75 -0.73 -10.27
CA ALA A 250 8.89 0.05 -9.80
C ALA A 250 9.26 1.23 -10.72
N GLY A 251 9.10 1.08 -12.05
CA GLY A 251 9.28 2.18 -13.00
C GLY A 251 8.22 3.28 -12.85
N VAL A 252 6.96 2.90 -12.64
CA VAL A 252 5.86 3.84 -12.37
C VAL A 252 6.07 4.54 -11.02
N SER A 253 6.54 3.81 -10.00
CA SER A 253 6.89 4.39 -8.69
C SER A 253 8.10 5.32 -8.75
N LEU A 254 9.07 5.11 -9.64
CA LEU A 254 10.16 6.04 -9.88
C LEU A 254 9.66 7.35 -10.49
N ILE A 255 8.78 7.29 -11.50
CA ILE A 255 8.16 8.48 -12.10
C ILE A 255 7.29 9.21 -11.05
N GLY A 256 6.52 8.47 -10.24
CA GLY A 256 5.75 9.00 -9.13
C GLY A 256 6.63 9.69 -8.08
N ALA A 257 7.75 9.09 -7.67
CA ALA A 257 8.69 9.68 -6.73
C ALA A 257 9.37 10.95 -7.29
N ILE A 258 9.80 10.94 -8.54
CA ILE A 258 10.44 12.11 -9.20
C ILE A 258 9.43 13.27 -9.31
N THR A 259 8.21 13.00 -9.80
CA THR A 259 7.17 14.02 -9.92
C THR A 259 6.73 14.54 -8.56
N ALA A 260 6.65 13.69 -7.53
CA ALA A 260 6.32 14.08 -6.17
C ALA A 260 7.36 15.01 -5.53
N VAL A 261 8.64 14.64 -5.58
CA VAL A 261 9.75 15.51 -5.11
C VAL A 261 9.80 16.80 -5.93
N GLY A 262 9.52 16.71 -7.24
CA GLY A 262 9.45 17.84 -8.16
C GLY A 262 8.41 18.89 -7.75
N TYR A 263 7.12 18.53 -7.68
CA TYR A 263 6.08 19.50 -7.29
C TYR A 263 6.27 19.98 -5.86
N CYS A 264 6.71 19.11 -4.93
CA CYS A 264 6.99 19.50 -3.56
C CYS A 264 8.05 20.61 -3.49
N THR A 265 9.15 20.43 -4.22
CA THR A 265 10.25 21.40 -4.29
C THR A 265 9.79 22.70 -4.94
N ILE A 266 9.09 22.63 -6.07
CA ILE A 266 8.57 23.83 -6.77
C ILE A 266 7.67 24.65 -5.84
N ILE A 267 6.74 24.01 -5.12
CA ILE A 267 5.77 24.72 -4.26
C ILE A 267 6.47 25.48 -3.12
N TRP A 268 7.38 24.84 -2.37
CA TRP A 268 8.05 25.55 -1.28
C TRP A 268 9.06 26.58 -1.80
N VAL A 269 9.80 26.29 -2.87
CA VAL A 269 10.76 27.23 -3.47
C VAL A 269 10.03 28.48 -3.99
N VAL A 270 8.92 28.33 -4.73
CA VAL A 270 8.16 29.47 -5.23
C VAL A 270 7.55 30.28 -4.09
N SER A 271 7.00 29.63 -3.05
CA SER A 271 6.42 30.32 -1.90
C SER A 271 7.45 31.13 -1.12
N VAL A 272 8.67 30.62 -0.95
CA VAL A 272 9.76 31.36 -0.28
C VAL A 272 10.35 32.43 -1.20
N ALA A 273 10.59 32.13 -2.47
CA ALA A 273 11.27 33.04 -3.42
C ALA A 273 10.38 34.19 -3.92
N LYS A 274 9.05 34.05 -3.91
CA LYS A 274 8.11 35.17 -4.12
C LYS A 274 7.97 36.07 -2.88
N GLY A 275 8.45 35.61 -1.74
CA GLY A 275 8.33 36.30 -0.47
C GLY A 275 6.94 36.20 0.14
N ARG A 276 6.84 36.84 1.31
CA ARG A 276 5.68 36.80 2.20
C ARG A 276 4.55 37.72 1.72
N LEU A 277 3.29 37.29 1.85
CA LEU A 277 2.14 38.16 1.58
C LEU A 277 2.13 39.42 2.47
N PRO A 278 1.63 40.57 1.97
CA PRO A 278 1.43 41.76 2.78
C PRO A 278 0.43 41.48 3.90
N ASN A 279 0.69 42.04 5.09
CA ASN A 279 -0.18 41.94 6.27
C ASN A 279 -0.54 40.51 6.72
N VAL A 280 0.33 39.52 6.44
CA VAL A 280 0.12 38.14 6.93
C VAL A 280 0.13 38.08 8.47
N SER A 281 -0.74 37.23 9.03
CA SER A 281 -0.76 36.89 10.46
C SER A 281 -0.43 35.41 10.68
N TYR A 282 0.35 35.16 11.75
CA TYR A 282 0.72 33.83 12.24
C TYR A 282 0.12 33.52 13.62
N GLU A 283 -0.83 34.33 14.08
CA GLU A 283 -1.63 33.95 15.22
C GLU A 283 -2.42 32.67 14.90
N PRO A 284 -2.50 31.68 15.80
CA PRO A 284 -3.40 30.55 15.63
C PRO A 284 -4.84 31.01 15.35
N VAL A 285 -5.51 30.42 14.37
CA VAL A 285 -6.96 30.61 14.16
C VAL A 285 -7.69 30.12 15.40
N ARG A 286 -8.68 30.89 15.87
CA ARG A 286 -9.50 30.55 17.03
C ARG A 286 -10.96 30.84 16.74
N SER A 287 -11.81 29.85 17.01
CA SER A 287 -13.26 30.00 16.99
C SER A 287 -13.79 30.58 18.30
N HIS A 288 -14.98 31.19 18.29
CA HIS A 288 -15.65 31.67 19.49
C HIS A 288 -16.08 30.54 20.45
N SER A 289 -16.19 29.30 19.95
CA SER A 289 -16.58 28.12 20.76
C SER A 289 -15.39 27.25 21.10
N GLN A 290 -15.20 26.92 22.38
CA GLN A 290 -14.15 25.99 22.84
C GLN A 290 -14.27 24.61 22.18
N MET A 291 -15.49 24.13 21.94
CA MET A 291 -15.73 22.85 21.28
C MET A 291 -15.28 22.84 19.82
N VAL A 292 -15.49 23.95 19.10
CA VAL A 292 -15.02 24.09 17.71
C VAL A 292 -13.49 24.11 17.68
N ASN A 293 -12.84 24.90 18.56
CA ASN A 293 -11.37 24.90 18.68
C ASN A 293 -10.79 23.49 18.99
N ALA A 294 -11.51 22.65 19.73
CA ALA A 294 -11.09 21.28 20.02
C ALA A 294 -11.17 20.38 18.76
N PHE A 295 -12.24 20.51 17.96
CA PHE A 295 -12.34 19.81 16.68
C PHE A 295 -11.32 20.32 15.65
N ASP A 296 -11.06 21.63 15.59
CA ASP A 296 -10.03 22.22 14.72
C ASP A 296 -8.62 21.68 15.08
N LEU A 297 -8.31 21.58 16.37
CA LEU A 297 -7.07 20.98 16.87
C LEU A 297 -6.95 19.50 16.47
N LEU A 298 -8.01 18.72 16.61
CA LEU A 298 -8.05 17.31 16.19
C LEU A 298 -7.89 17.18 14.66
N ASN A 299 -8.50 18.06 13.88
CA ASN A 299 -8.33 18.12 12.42
C ASN A 299 -6.88 18.45 12.04
N ALA A 300 -6.24 19.41 12.71
CA ALA A 300 -4.84 19.76 12.44
C ALA A 300 -3.85 18.63 12.79
N ILE A 301 -4.09 17.91 13.90
CA ILE A 301 -3.36 16.68 14.23
C ILE A 301 -3.61 15.60 13.17
N GLY A 302 -4.86 15.46 12.71
CA GLY A 302 -5.25 14.54 11.64
C GLY A 302 -4.56 14.83 10.31
N ILE A 303 -4.39 16.10 9.94
CA ILE A 303 -3.63 16.54 8.75
C ILE A 303 -2.16 16.12 8.85
N ILE A 304 -1.51 16.34 10.01
CA ILE A 304 -0.11 15.92 10.22
C ILE A 304 0.03 14.40 10.15
N ALA A 305 -0.89 13.64 10.75
CA ALA A 305 -0.90 12.18 10.66
C ALA A 305 -1.14 11.69 9.21
N PHE A 306 -2.05 12.33 8.48
CA PHE A 306 -2.36 12.00 7.08
C PHE A 306 -1.19 12.26 6.13
N ALA A 307 -0.39 13.30 6.38
CA ALA A 307 0.82 13.61 5.61
C ALA A 307 1.89 12.51 5.67
N PHE A 308 1.85 11.62 6.68
CA PHE A 308 2.82 10.52 6.87
C PHE A 308 2.30 9.12 6.49
N ARG A 309 1.20 9.04 5.73
CA ARG A 309 0.63 7.79 5.19
C ARG A 309 1.65 7.01 4.32
N GLY A 310 1.36 5.73 4.05
CA GLY A 310 2.11 4.87 3.11
C GLY A 310 2.83 3.69 3.77
N HIS A 311 2.99 3.75 5.09
CA HIS A 311 3.63 2.74 5.94
C HIS A 311 2.97 1.34 5.87
N ASN A 312 1.71 1.23 5.46
CA ASN A 312 1.01 -0.05 5.31
C ASN A 312 1.59 -0.94 4.20
N LEU A 313 2.26 -0.36 3.20
CA LEU A 313 2.88 -1.10 2.09
C LEU A 313 4.30 -1.61 2.41
N THR A 314 4.88 -1.23 3.56
CA THR A 314 6.30 -1.49 3.91
C THR A 314 6.67 -2.96 3.84
N LEU A 315 5.83 -3.83 4.40
CA LEU A 315 6.07 -5.28 4.40
C LEU A 315 5.96 -5.85 2.98
N GLU A 316 5.01 -5.38 2.18
CA GLU A 316 4.80 -5.85 0.81
C GLU A 316 5.96 -5.42 -0.11
N ILE A 317 6.44 -4.17 0.03
CA ILE A 317 7.67 -3.68 -0.59
C ILE A 317 8.88 -4.53 -0.16
N GLN A 318 9.04 -4.79 1.14
CA GLN A 318 10.15 -5.63 1.64
C GLN A 318 10.03 -7.08 1.18
N ALA A 319 8.82 -7.60 0.95
CA ALA A 319 8.60 -8.96 0.47
C ALA A 319 9.16 -9.19 -0.95
N THR A 320 9.22 -8.13 -1.78
CA THR A 320 9.89 -8.15 -3.10
C THR A 320 11.40 -8.37 -3.02
N MET A 321 12.04 -8.24 -1.86
CA MET A 321 13.49 -8.39 -1.76
C MET A 321 13.93 -9.84 -1.64
N PRO A 322 15.10 -10.23 -2.18
CA PRO A 322 15.73 -11.48 -1.84
C PRO A 322 16.13 -11.48 -0.36
N SER A 323 16.16 -12.67 0.26
CA SER A 323 16.53 -12.82 1.66
C SER A 323 17.18 -14.18 1.92
N SER A 324 18.11 -14.22 2.88
CA SER A 324 18.79 -15.42 3.36
C SER A 324 19.33 -15.18 4.77
N GLU A 325 19.68 -16.23 5.53
CA GLU A 325 20.27 -16.10 6.87
C GLU A 325 21.46 -15.11 6.92
N LYS A 326 22.30 -15.10 5.89
CA LYS A 326 23.49 -14.24 5.77
C LYS A 326 23.18 -12.83 5.26
N HIS A 327 22.12 -12.69 4.47
CA HIS A 327 21.70 -11.42 3.84
C HIS A 327 20.19 -11.22 4.01
N PRO A 328 19.72 -10.81 5.20
CA PRO A 328 18.29 -10.62 5.47
C PRO A 328 17.74 -9.35 4.81
N SER A 329 16.51 -9.41 4.32
CA SER A 329 15.87 -8.33 3.52
C SER A 329 15.82 -6.97 4.24
N ARG A 330 15.81 -6.99 5.57
CA ARG A 330 15.83 -5.79 6.43
C ARG A 330 16.99 -4.83 6.15
N VAL A 331 18.15 -5.34 5.66
CA VAL A 331 19.34 -4.51 5.39
C VAL A 331 19.16 -3.63 4.13
N PRO A 332 18.88 -4.16 2.93
CA PRO A 332 18.56 -3.34 1.77
C PRO A 332 17.28 -2.50 1.97
N MET A 333 16.26 -3.04 2.66
CA MET A 333 15.03 -2.30 2.96
C MET A 333 15.30 -1.06 3.82
N TRP A 334 16.01 -1.20 4.94
CA TRP A 334 16.32 -0.07 5.82
C TRP A 334 17.26 0.97 5.16
N LYS A 335 18.10 0.56 4.21
CA LYS A 335 18.85 1.51 3.36
C LYS A 335 17.91 2.36 2.49
N GLY A 336 16.94 1.72 1.82
CA GLY A 336 15.93 2.42 1.00
C GLY A 336 15.04 3.35 1.82
N VAL A 337 14.51 2.86 2.94
CA VAL A 337 13.65 3.64 3.85
C VAL A 337 14.37 4.87 4.39
N LYS A 338 15.63 4.76 4.84
CA LYS A 338 16.38 5.92 5.32
C LYS A 338 16.62 6.99 4.24
N PHE A 339 16.93 6.57 3.00
CA PHE A 339 17.06 7.52 1.89
C PHE A 339 15.72 8.19 1.59
N ALA A 340 14.63 7.42 1.47
CA ALA A 340 13.29 7.95 1.27
C ALA A 340 12.91 8.95 2.37
N TYR A 341 13.15 8.63 3.66
CA TYR A 341 12.76 9.51 4.77
C TYR A 341 13.61 10.78 4.88
N ALA A 342 14.86 10.76 4.45
CA ALA A 342 15.64 11.99 4.27
C ALA A 342 15.02 12.90 3.19
N VAL A 343 14.61 12.33 2.05
CA VAL A 343 13.95 13.08 0.97
C VAL A 343 12.54 13.55 1.36
N VAL A 344 11.76 12.74 2.10
CA VAL A 344 10.47 13.14 2.69
C VAL A 344 10.64 14.32 3.63
N ALA A 345 11.67 14.33 4.49
CA ALA A 345 11.96 15.48 5.36
C ALA A 345 12.24 16.75 4.54
N MET A 346 13.08 16.64 3.50
CA MET A 346 13.42 17.73 2.59
C MET A 346 12.25 18.21 1.69
N CYS A 347 11.13 17.47 1.65
CA CYS A 347 9.91 17.90 0.98
C CYS A 347 8.90 18.48 1.98
N LEU A 348 8.51 17.72 3.01
CA LEU A 348 7.39 18.05 3.89
C LEU A 348 7.70 19.18 4.87
N PHE A 349 8.91 19.24 5.45
CA PHE A 349 9.26 20.33 6.37
C PHE A 349 9.34 21.68 5.65
N PRO A 350 10.03 21.81 4.48
CA PRO A 350 10.01 23.04 3.71
C PRO A 350 8.63 23.44 3.18
N ILE A 351 7.74 22.51 2.83
CA ILE A 351 6.34 22.84 2.50
C ILE A 351 5.63 23.42 3.72
N ALA A 352 5.63 22.71 4.84
CA ALA A 352 4.91 23.14 6.05
C ALA A 352 5.42 24.51 6.54
N ILE A 353 6.73 24.64 6.69
CA ILE A 353 7.39 25.84 7.23
C ILE A 353 7.36 26.98 6.20
N GLY A 354 7.74 26.73 4.95
CA GLY A 354 7.81 27.75 3.89
C GLY A 354 6.45 28.23 3.41
N GLY A 355 5.47 27.32 3.28
CA GLY A 355 4.09 27.66 2.96
C GLY A 355 3.42 28.46 4.08
N TYR A 356 3.53 27.99 5.33
CA TYR A 356 2.99 28.76 6.46
C TYR A 356 3.73 30.09 6.67
N TRP A 357 5.04 30.16 6.40
CA TRP A 357 5.80 31.42 6.41
C TRP A 357 5.29 32.42 5.37
N ALA A 358 5.04 31.98 4.13
CA ALA A 358 4.62 32.85 3.04
C ALA A 358 3.19 33.38 3.20
N TYR A 359 2.26 32.50 3.62
CA TYR A 359 0.81 32.78 3.57
C TYR A 359 0.12 32.85 4.96
N GLY A 360 0.70 32.28 6.01
CA GLY A 360 0.18 32.35 7.39
C GLY A 360 -1.25 31.83 7.53
N ARG A 361 -2.18 32.64 8.08
CA ARG A 361 -3.63 32.34 8.07
C ARG A 361 -4.29 32.27 6.68
N GLN A 362 -3.59 32.61 5.60
CA GLN A 362 -4.09 32.66 4.21
C GLN A 362 -3.53 31.51 3.32
N VAL A 363 -3.06 30.42 3.93
CA VAL A 363 -2.69 29.15 3.24
C VAL A 363 -3.90 28.55 2.50
#